data_AF-A0ABD7B5X9-F1
#
_entry.id   AF-A0ABD7B5X9-F1
#
_cell.length_a   1.000
_cell.length_b   1.000
_cell.length_c   1.000
_cell.angle_alpha   90.00
_cell.angle_beta   90.00
_cell.angle_gamma   90.00
#
_symmetry.space_group_name_H-M   'P 1'
#
loop_
_entity.id
_entity.type
_entity.pdbx_description
1 polymer ?
#
loop_
_entity_poly.entity_id
_entity_poly.type
_entity_poly.pdbx_seq_one_letter_code
_entity_poly.pdbx_strand_id
1 'polypeptide(L)'
;MTDERKNLIDHGQLPTRNLAECLAVNQATLVGSLASLLPDTLVEQLLACAEAAATLGLSKKIATIGLELGHWLEQASSPIRQHVFEQCSSHVSDTVRSWAAFAQVHLSRTQALEPALLAQLRFARDEHFGVREWAWIALRPRLVQELGTALTLLGQHAGDADPLVRRFCIEVLRPRGVWCEHITALKQTPEAAEPMLVPRLAEADKYAQDSVANWLNDASKTRPDWVIQLFVQHPPSCKASRRIHLRATRSLSRSIVSATFRRAALR
;
A
#
# COMPACT_ATOMS: atom_id res chain seq x y z
N MET A 1 -2.66 -24.37 9.66
CA MET A 1 -2.12 -24.62 8.30
C MET A 1 -1.54 -26.02 8.30
N THR A 2 -1.79 -26.83 7.27
CA THR A 2 -1.20 -28.17 7.17
C THR A 2 0.29 -28.08 6.83
N ASP A 3 1.07 -29.08 7.21
CA ASP A 3 2.51 -29.13 6.91
C ASP A 3 2.77 -29.15 5.40
N GLU A 4 1.92 -29.85 4.65
CA GLU A 4 1.96 -29.83 3.18
C GLU A 4 1.76 -28.42 2.63
N ARG A 5 0.75 -27.69 3.12
CA ARG A 5 0.50 -26.31 2.66
C ARG A 5 1.65 -25.37 3.04
N LYS A 6 2.18 -25.49 4.26
CA LYS A 6 3.37 -24.77 4.73
C LYS A 6 4.55 -25.02 3.78
N ASN A 7 4.80 -26.27 3.43
CA ASN A 7 5.86 -26.66 2.52
C ASN A 7 5.69 -26.02 1.12
N LEU A 8 4.48 -26.06 0.56
CA LEU A 8 4.18 -25.48 -0.75
C LEU A 8 4.35 -23.96 -0.78
N ILE A 9 3.98 -23.22 0.27
CA ILE A 9 4.20 -21.76 0.33
C ILE A 9 5.68 -21.42 0.57
N ASP A 10 6.39 -22.21 1.39
CA ASP A 10 7.82 -22.04 1.64
C ASP A 10 8.65 -22.28 0.39
N HIS A 11 8.20 -23.15 -0.52
CA HIS A 11 8.85 -23.39 -1.81
C HIS A 11 8.27 -22.55 -2.95
N GLY A 12 7.39 -21.59 -2.61
CA GLY A 12 6.82 -20.67 -3.56
C GLY A 12 5.98 -21.31 -4.65
N GLN A 13 5.37 -22.46 -4.37
CA GLN A 13 4.50 -23.22 -5.29
C GLN A 13 3.01 -22.85 -5.13
N LEU A 14 2.66 -22.21 -4.01
CA LEU A 14 1.34 -21.63 -3.77
C LEU A 14 1.47 -20.20 -3.22
N PRO A 15 0.51 -19.31 -3.53
CA PRO A 15 0.37 -18.07 -2.78
C PRO A 15 -0.17 -18.36 -1.38
N THR A 16 0.14 -17.44 -0.47
CA THR A 16 -0.50 -17.38 0.85
C THR A 16 -1.98 -17.00 0.71
N ARG A 17 -2.78 -17.20 1.77
CA ARG A 17 -4.23 -16.88 1.77
C ARG A 17 -4.61 -15.80 2.77
N ASN A 18 -3.78 -15.58 3.78
CA ASN A 18 -4.07 -14.69 4.90
C ASN A 18 -2.77 -14.31 5.61
N LEU A 19 -2.86 -13.33 6.52
CA LEU A 19 -1.70 -12.79 7.23
C LEU A 19 -0.94 -13.86 8.04
N ALA A 20 -1.62 -14.86 8.61
CA ALA A 20 -0.94 -15.91 9.37
C ALA A 20 -0.05 -16.78 8.47
N GLU A 21 -0.49 -17.05 7.23
CA GLU A 21 0.35 -17.71 6.23
C GLU A 21 1.49 -16.81 5.78
N CYS A 22 1.25 -15.52 5.51
CA CYS A 22 2.34 -14.56 5.17
C CYS A 22 3.43 -14.53 6.25
N LEU A 23 3.04 -14.55 7.54
CA LEU A 23 3.96 -14.57 8.67
C LEU A 23 4.74 -15.88 8.80
N ALA A 24 4.21 -16.97 8.27
CA ALA A 24 4.79 -18.31 8.39
C ALA A 24 5.77 -18.68 7.26
N VAL A 25 5.81 -17.90 6.17
CA VAL A 25 6.71 -18.17 5.04
C VAL A 25 8.17 -18.09 5.49
N ASN A 26 8.91 -19.18 5.31
CA ASN A 26 10.35 -19.20 5.47
C ASN A 26 11.01 -18.54 4.25
N GLN A 27 11.54 -17.33 4.44
CA GLN A 27 12.14 -16.55 3.35
C GLN A 27 13.38 -17.23 2.76
N ALA A 28 14.22 -17.87 3.57
CA ALA A 28 15.44 -18.53 3.10
C ALA A 28 15.12 -19.78 2.26
N THR A 29 14.17 -20.60 2.71
CA THR A 29 13.66 -21.74 1.92
C THR A 29 13.05 -21.28 0.60
N LEU A 30 12.31 -20.17 0.63
CA LEU A 30 11.71 -19.60 -0.57
C LEU A 30 12.77 -19.14 -1.56
N VAL A 31 13.80 -18.41 -1.11
CA VAL A 31 14.93 -18.02 -1.97
C VAL A 31 15.62 -19.23 -2.58
N GLY A 32 15.94 -20.25 -1.77
CA GLY A 32 16.59 -21.47 -2.26
C GLY A 32 15.78 -22.20 -3.34
N SER A 33 14.45 -22.13 -3.26
CA SER A 33 13.55 -22.72 -4.26
C SER A 33 13.57 -21.99 -5.61
N LEU A 34 14.14 -20.79 -5.67
CA LEU A 34 14.28 -20.01 -6.90
C LEU A 34 15.59 -20.30 -7.66
N ALA A 35 16.46 -21.18 -7.14
CA ALA A 35 17.77 -21.48 -7.73
C ALA A 35 17.72 -21.95 -9.19
N SER A 36 16.68 -22.69 -9.59
CA SER A 36 16.52 -23.11 -10.98
C SER A 36 15.94 -22.03 -11.91
N LEU A 37 15.42 -20.95 -11.33
CA LEU A 37 14.70 -19.88 -12.05
C LEU A 37 15.57 -18.63 -12.21
N LEU A 38 16.40 -18.32 -11.22
CA LEU A 38 17.15 -17.08 -11.09
C LEU A 38 18.67 -17.33 -11.18
N PRO A 39 19.48 -16.33 -11.56
CA PRO A 39 20.93 -16.46 -11.59
C PRO A 39 21.53 -16.81 -10.22
N ASP A 40 22.53 -17.69 -10.19
CA ASP A 40 23.18 -18.16 -8.95
C ASP A 40 23.65 -17.01 -8.05
N THR A 41 24.28 -15.99 -8.64
CA THR A 41 24.75 -14.81 -7.89
C THR A 41 23.63 -14.04 -7.20
N LEU A 42 22.44 -13.98 -7.81
CA LEU A 42 21.27 -13.36 -7.19
C LEU A 42 20.75 -14.24 -6.03
N VAL A 43 20.68 -15.55 -6.24
CA VAL A 43 20.16 -16.50 -5.25
C VAL A 43 21.06 -16.50 -4.00
N GLU A 44 22.37 -16.53 -4.17
CA GLU A 44 23.36 -16.43 -3.09
C GLU A 44 23.18 -15.13 -2.29
N GLN A 45 23.06 -13.99 -2.99
CA GLN A 45 22.89 -12.67 -2.37
C GLN A 45 21.56 -12.55 -1.61
N LEU A 46 20.45 -13.03 -2.19
CA LEU A 46 19.15 -13.03 -1.53
C LEU A 46 19.11 -14.01 -0.34
N LEU A 47 19.82 -15.14 -0.41
CA LEU A 47 19.83 -16.12 0.66
C LEU A 47 20.55 -15.55 1.89
N ALA A 48 21.74 -14.98 1.70
CA ALA A 48 22.47 -14.29 2.77
C ALA A 48 21.64 -13.15 3.40
N CYS A 49 20.93 -12.39 2.55
CA CYS A 49 20.02 -11.34 3.00
C CYS A 49 18.83 -11.89 3.81
N ALA A 50 18.21 -12.97 3.36
CA ALA A 50 17.09 -13.61 4.05
C ALA A 50 17.49 -14.20 5.42
N GLU A 51 18.68 -14.79 5.52
CA GLU A 51 19.24 -15.31 6.77
C GLU A 51 19.53 -14.17 7.76
N ALA A 52 20.17 -13.09 7.29
CA ALA A 52 20.44 -11.91 8.12
C ALA A 52 19.13 -11.25 8.62
N ALA A 53 18.06 -11.29 7.82
CA ALA A 53 16.76 -10.74 8.17
C ALA A 53 15.86 -11.71 8.98
N ALA A 54 16.30 -12.94 9.27
CA ALA A 54 15.44 -14.02 9.80
C ALA A 54 14.74 -13.68 11.13
N THR A 55 15.35 -12.83 11.96
CA THR A 55 14.78 -12.40 13.27
C THR A 55 13.93 -11.13 13.19
N LEU A 56 13.91 -10.47 12.03
CA LEU A 56 13.14 -9.23 11.85
C LEU A 56 11.64 -9.49 11.70
N GLY A 57 10.84 -8.46 11.97
CA GLY A 57 9.40 -8.47 11.65
C GLY A 57 9.16 -8.55 10.14
N LEU A 58 8.00 -9.10 9.74
CA LEU A 58 7.66 -9.37 8.33
C LEU A 58 7.90 -8.17 7.40
N SER A 59 7.45 -6.97 7.77
CA SER A 59 7.63 -5.79 6.92
C SER A 59 9.10 -5.48 6.63
N LYS A 60 9.99 -5.67 7.61
CA LYS A 60 11.43 -5.48 7.42
C LYS A 60 12.02 -6.60 6.55
N LYS A 61 11.60 -7.86 6.75
CA LYS A 61 12.03 -8.98 5.91
C LYS A 61 11.71 -8.74 4.43
N ILE A 62 10.45 -8.43 4.11
CA ILE A 62 10.01 -8.20 2.73
C ILE A 62 10.74 -7.00 2.12
N ALA A 63 10.86 -5.90 2.87
CA ALA A 63 11.54 -4.70 2.40
C ALA A 63 13.03 -4.96 2.12
N THR A 64 13.74 -5.56 3.06
CA THR A 64 15.19 -5.81 2.95
C THR A 64 15.51 -6.76 1.79
N ILE A 65 14.79 -7.88 1.66
CA ILE A 65 15.01 -8.82 0.55
C ILE A 65 14.64 -8.18 -0.79
N GLY A 66 13.52 -7.44 -0.86
CA GLY A 66 13.09 -6.78 -2.10
C GLY A 66 14.01 -5.63 -2.53
N LEU A 67 14.58 -4.87 -1.59
CA LEU A 67 15.59 -3.85 -1.90
C LEU A 67 16.90 -4.49 -2.37
N GLU A 68 17.28 -5.64 -1.80
CA GLU A 68 18.45 -6.40 -2.24
C GLU A 68 18.28 -6.91 -3.68
N LEU A 69 17.09 -7.43 -4.01
CA LEU A 69 16.73 -7.77 -5.40
C LEU A 69 16.87 -6.54 -6.32
N GLY A 70 16.39 -5.39 -5.88
CA GLY A 70 16.53 -4.13 -6.62
C GLY A 70 17.99 -3.74 -6.87
N HIS A 71 18.85 -3.91 -5.87
CA HIS A 71 20.27 -3.59 -5.97
C HIS A 71 20.99 -4.49 -6.97
N TRP A 72 20.74 -5.80 -6.93
CA TRP A 72 21.29 -6.73 -7.92
C TRP A 72 20.77 -6.42 -9.33
N LEU A 73 19.47 -6.16 -9.48
CA LEU A 73 18.87 -5.79 -10.77
C LEU A 73 19.48 -4.53 -11.37
N GLU A 74 19.82 -3.54 -10.55
CA GLU A 74 20.48 -2.31 -11.01
C GLU A 74 21.87 -2.56 -11.62
N GLN A 75 22.60 -3.56 -11.12
CA GLN A 75 23.93 -3.93 -11.62
C GLN A 75 23.86 -4.86 -12.85
N ALA A 76 22.77 -5.62 -12.98
CA ALA A 76 22.58 -6.55 -14.10
C ALA A 76 22.41 -5.83 -15.45
N SER A 77 22.86 -6.49 -16.53
CA SER A 77 22.65 -6.02 -17.91
C SER A 77 21.15 -5.95 -18.24
N SER A 78 20.75 -5.08 -19.18
CA SER A 78 19.34 -4.83 -19.48
C SER A 78 18.52 -6.10 -19.81
N PRO A 79 19.01 -7.06 -20.64
CA PRO A 79 18.24 -8.26 -20.95
C PRO A 79 18.02 -9.15 -19.72
N ILE A 80 19.06 -9.34 -18.90
CA ILE A 80 19.00 -10.16 -17.68
C ILE A 80 18.08 -9.50 -16.65
N ARG A 81 18.25 -8.18 -16.45
CA ARG A 81 17.42 -7.38 -15.55
C ARG A 81 15.94 -7.51 -15.89
N GLN A 82 15.58 -7.32 -17.16
CA GLN A 82 14.18 -7.39 -17.60
C GLN A 82 13.61 -8.79 -17.40
N HIS A 83 14.38 -9.82 -17.73
CA HIS A 83 13.96 -11.21 -17.56
C HIS A 83 13.72 -11.57 -16.09
N VAL A 84 14.69 -11.31 -15.21
CA VAL A 84 14.60 -11.60 -13.78
C VAL A 84 13.48 -10.81 -13.12
N PHE A 85 13.35 -9.52 -13.44
CA PHE A 85 12.30 -8.70 -12.87
C PHE A 85 10.91 -9.20 -13.29
N GLU A 86 10.73 -9.62 -14.55
CA GLU A 86 9.46 -10.18 -15.01
C GLU A 86 9.15 -11.53 -14.36
N GLN A 87 10.14 -12.42 -14.23
CA GLN A 87 10.00 -13.69 -13.52
C GLN A 87 9.55 -13.46 -12.07
N CYS A 88 10.18 -12.52 -11.34
CA CYS A 88 9.80 -12.22 -9.96
C CYS A 88 8.42 -11.56 -9.87
N SER A 89 8.09 -10.67 -10.81
CA SER A 89 6.84 -9.90 -10.82
C SER A 89 5.62 -10.72 -11.23
N SER A 90 5.81 -11.86 -11.90
CA SER A 90 4.75 -12.79 -12.32
C SER A 90 4.78 -14.13 -11.58
N HIS A 91 5.71 -14.29 -10.62
CA HIS A 91 5.90 -15.53 -9.87
C HIS A 91 4.63 -15.94 -9.11
N VAL A 92 4.38 -17.24 -8.93
CA VAL A 92 3.16 -17.73 -8.25
C VAL A 92 3.11 -17.36 -6.76
N SER A 93 4.27 -17.33 -6.09
CA SER A 93 4.40 -16.82 -4.71
C SER A 93 4.15 -15.32 -4.64
N ASP A 94 3.16 -14.92 -3.86
CA ASP A 94 2.87 -13.52 -3.55
C ASP A 94 4.05 -12.84 -2.83
N THR A 95 4.82 -13.59 -2.04
CA THR A 95 6.00 -13.06 -1.34
C THR A 95 7.08 -12.63 -2.34
N VAL A 96 7.33 -13.42 -3.39
CA VAL A 96 8.30 -13.05 -4.45
C VAL A 96 7.83 -11.82 -5.23
N ARG A 97 6.54 -11.75 -5.58
CA ARG A 97 5.97 -10.55 -6.23
C ARG A 97 6.04 -9.32 -5.32
N SER A 98 5.94 -9.52 -4.00
CA SER A 98 6.11 -8.46 -3.01
C SER A 98 7.54 -7.93 -2.95
N TRP A 99 8.55 -8.81 -3.06
CA TRP A 99 9.95 -8.38 -3.21
C TRP A 99 10.14 -7.55 -4.49
N ALA A 100 9.54 -7.97 -5.60
CA ALA A 100 9.57 -7.22 -6.85
C ALA A 100 8.95 -5.81 -6.73
N ALA A 101 7.89 -5.65 -5.90
CA ALA A 101 7.32 -4.33 -5.62
C ALA A 101 8.29 -3.37 -4.90
N PHE A 102 9.17 -3.89 -4.03
CA PHE A 102 10.26 -3.09 -3.42
C PHE A 102 11.42 -2.87 -4.39
N ALA A 103 11.77 -3.88 -5.20
CA ALA A 103 12.78 -3.74 -6.24
C ALA A 103 12.40 -2.66 -7.27
N GLN A 104 11.13 -2.57 -7.66
CA GLN A 104 10.61 -1.52 -8.55
C GLN A 104 10.82 -0.11 -7.98
N VAL A 105 10.58 0.08 -6.68
CA VAL A 105 10.84 1.35 -5.99
C VAL A 105 12.33 1.66 -5.98
N HIS A 106 13.19 0.67 -5.73
CA HIS A 106 14.62 0.85 -5.82
C HIS A 106 15.05 1.30 -7.23
N LEU A 107 14.61 0.60 -8.28
CA LEU A 107 14.98 0.90 -9.66
C LEU A 107 14.48 2.26 -10.16
N SER A 108 13.37 2.76 -9.61
CA SER A 108 12.76 4.04 -10.00
C SER A 108 13.15 5.21 -9.08
N ARG A 109 14.01 4.99 -8.07
CA ARG A 109 14.34 5.98 -7.02
C ARG A 109 14.93 7.29 -7.54
N THR A 110 15.59 7.27 -8.70
CA THR A 110 16.19 8.43 -9.35
C THR A 110 15.34 9.02 -10.48
N GLN A 111 14.22 8.37 -10.84
CA GLN A 111 13.29 8.86 -11.86
C GLN A 111 12.38 9.95 -11.29
N ALA A 112 11.58 10.62 -12.12
CA ALA A 112 10.50 11.47 -11.64
C ALA A 112 9.41 10.65 -10.90
N LEU A 113 8.63 11.30 -10.04
CA LEU A 113 7.64 10.62 -9.19
C LEU A 113 6.52 9.94 -9.98
N GLU A 114 6.07 10.55 -11.09
CA GLU A 114 4.98 10.01 -11.91
C GLU A 114 5.33 8.66 -12.58
N PRO A 115 6.46 8.50 -13.31
CA PRO A 115 6.89 7.19 -13.79
C PRO A 115 7.02 6.13 -12.69
N ALA A 116 7.56 6.52 -11.52
CA ALA A 116 7.69 5.61 -10.38
C ALA A 116 6.33 5.17 -9.83
N LEU A 117 5.37 6.09 -9.72
CA LEU A 117 3.98 5.80 -9.36
C LEU A 117 3.34 4.84 -10.35
N LEU A 118 3.40 5.15 -11.65
CA LEU A 118 2.81 4.33 -12.72
C LEU A 118 3.37 2.91 -12.74
N ALA A 119 4.69 2.76 -12.56
CA ALA A 119 5.32 1.45 -12.47
C ALA A 119 4.81 0.67 -11.24
N GLN A 120 4.62 1.34 -10.10
CA GLN A 120 4.11 0.71 -8.89
C GLN A 120 2.65 0.27 -8.99
N LEU A 121 1.85 0.91 -9.86
CA LEU A 121 0.45 0.52 -10.06
C LEU A 121 0.31 -0.92 -10.60
N ARG A 122 1.35 -1.51 -11.20
CA ARG A 122 1.36 -2.95 -11.53
C ARG A 122 1.07 -3.80 -10.29
N PHE A 123 1.75 -3.53 -9.19
CA PHE A 123 1.61 -4.29 -7.94
C PHE A 123 0.38 -3.88 -7.14
N ALA A 124 -0.09 -2.64 -7.31
CA ALA A 124 -1.38 -2.21 -6.76
C ALA A 124 -2.56 -3.00 -7.34
N ARG A 125 -2.44 -3.45 -8.60
CA ARG A 125 -3.45 -4.26 -9.31
C ARG A 125 -3.32 -5.77 -9.08
N ASP A 126 -2.35 -6.23 -8.28
CA ASP A 126 -2.16 -7.66 -8.04
C ASP A 126 -3.41 -8.29 -7.41
N GLU A 127 -3.74 -9.52 -7.80
CA GLU A 127 -4.87 -10.27 -7.26
C GLU A 127 -4.71 -10.59 -5.76
N HIS A 128 -3.47 -10.74 -5.30
CA HIS A 128 -3.16 -11.11 -3.93
C HIS A 128 -3.10 -9.86 -3.03
N PHE A 129 -3.87 -9.90 -1.93
CA PHE A 129 -3.98 -8.75 -1.02
C PHE A 129 -2.62 -8.32 -0.46
N GLY A 130 -1.74 -9.28 -0.14
CA GLY A 130 -0.41 -9.01 0.40
C GLY A 130 0.41 -8.13 -0.54
N VAL A 131 0.48 -8.47 -1.83
CA VAL A 131 1.24 -7.71 -2.82
C VAL A 131 0.72 -6.28 -2.92
N ARG A 132 -0.61 -6.09 -2.90
CA ARG A 132 -1.22 -4.76 -2.89
C ARG A 132 -0.87 -3.93 -1.66
N GLU A 133 -0.74 -4.56 -0.48
CA GLU A 133 -0.28 -3.87 0.72
C GLU A 133 1.18 -3.44 0.59
N TRP A 134 2.04 -4.36 0.15
CA TRP A 134 3.47 -4.06 -0.04
C TRP A 134 3.72 -3.02 -1.12
N ALA A 135 2.88 -2.97 -2.16
CA ALA A 135 2.95 -1.99 -3.23
C ALA A 135 2.92 -0.55 -2.69
N TRP A 136 1.93 -0.22 -1.85
CA TRP A 136 1.84 1.13 -1.29
C TRP A 136 2.85 1.35 -0.17
N ILE A 137 3.16 0.34 0.64
CA ILE A 137 4.17 0.47 1.71
C ILE A 137 5.53 0.83 1.13
N ALA A 138 5.94 0.18 0.04
CA ALA A 138 7.23 0.40 -0.59
C ALA A 138 7.38 1.83 -1.12
N LEU A 139 6.35 2.38 -1.78
CA LEU A 139 6.43 3.70 -2.41
C LEU A 139 6.10 4.86 -1.44
N ARG A 140 5.37 4.59 -0.35
CA ARG A 140 4.90 5.61 0.59
C ARG A 140 6.00 6.56 1.11
N PRO A 141 7.21 6.12 1.53
CA PRO A 141 8.23 7.03 2.04
C PRO A 141 8.55 8.16 1.05
N ARG A 142 8.66 7.81 -0.23
CA ARG A 142 8.93 8.77 -1.30
C ARG A 142 7.75 9.71 -1.55
N LEU A 143 6.52 9.18 -1.60
CA LEU A 143 5.31 10.00 -1.75
C LEU A 143 5.15 11.00 -0.59
N VAL A 144 5.57 10.63 0.62
CA VAL A 144 5.53 11.53 1.78
C VAL A 144 6.61 12.62 1.68
N GLN A 145 7.80 12.30 1.17
CA GLN A 145 8.86 13.30 0.92
C GLN A 145 8.44 14.32 -0.15
N GLU A 146 7.71 13.88 -1.18
CA GLU A 146 7.26 14.69 -2.31
C GLU A 146 5.73 14.99 -2.23
N LEU A 147 5.21 15.25 -1.01
CA LEU A 147 3.77 15.22 -0.72
C LEU A 147 2.88 16.06 -1.65
N GLY A 148 3.29 17.28 -2.01
CA GLY A 148 2.51 18.15 -2.90
C GLY A 148 2.34 17.54 -4.30
N THR A 149 3.43 17.04 -4.87
CA THR A 149 3.42 16.33 -6.16
C THR A 149 2.63 15.04 -6.05
N ALA A 150 2.82 14.28 -4.96
CA ALA A 150 2.11 13.03 -4.70
C ALA A 150 0.59 13.22 -4.67
N LEU A 151 0.08 14.24 -3.94
CA LEU A 151 -1.36 14.52 -3.87
C LEU A 151 -1.96 14.83 -5.24
N THR A 152 -1.24 15.60 -6.07
CA THR A 152 -1.67 15.92 -7.44
C THR A 152 -1.78 14.66 -8.29
N LEU A 153 -0.71 13.85 -8.33
CA LEU A 153 -0.66 12.64 -9.14
C LEU A 153 -1.68 11.58 -8.67
N LEU A 154 -1.75 11.33 -7.37
CA LEU A 154 -2.71 10.37 -6.80
C LEU A 154 -4.15 10.84 -7.02
N GLY A 155 -4.41 12.16 -6.99
CA GLY A 155 -5.71 12.73 -7.35
C GLY A 155 -6.14 12.41 -8.79
N GLN A 156 -5.20 12.45 -9.74
CA GLN A 156 -5.46 12.10 -11.15
C GLN A 156 -5.81 10.61 -11.31
N HIS A 157 -5.14 9.73 -10.55
CA HIS A 157 -5.36 8.28 -10.62
C HIS A 157 -6.46 7.75 -9.68
N ALA A 158 -6.92 8.55 -8.71
CA ALA A 158 -8.03 8.17 -7.84
C ALA A 158 -9.37 7.99 -8.59
N GLY A 159 -9.45 8.44 -9.85
CA GLY A 159 -10.58 8.21 -10.76
C GLY A 159 -10.50 6.95 -11.63
N ASP A 160 -9.44 6.14 -11.51
CA ASP A 160 -9.22 4.95 -12.36
C ASP A 160 -10.42 3.97 -12.32
N ALA A 161 -10.69 3.28 -13.43
CA ALA A 161 -11.75 2.29 -13.54
C ALA A 161 -11.52 1.11 -12.58
N ASP A 162 -10.26 0.76 -12.33
CA ASP A 162 -9.88 -0.32 -11.42
C ASP A 162 -9.98 0.13 -9.95
N PRO A 163 -10.87 -0.49 -9.13
CA PRO A 163 -10.99 -0.17 -7.71
C PRO A 163 -9.70 -0.39 -6.91
N LEU A 164 -8.81 -1.28 -7.35
CA LEU A 164 -7.54 -1.55 -6.68
C LEU A 164 -6.58 -0.36 -6.80
N VAL A 165 -6.58 0.33 -7.94
CA VAL A 165 -5.83 1.57 -8.16
C VAL A 165 -6.41 2.70 -7.34
N ARG A 166 -7.73 2.87 -7.35
CA ARG A 166 -8.40 3.87 -6.50
C ARG A 166 -8.07 3.66 -5.03
N ARG A 167 -8.15 2.40 -4.58
CA ARG A 167 -7.76 2.01 -3.22
C ARG A 167 -6.31 2.41 -2.91
N PHE A 168 -5.36 2.07 -3.80
CA PHE A 168 -3.96 2.42 -3.62
C PHE A 168 -3.78 3.93 -3.44
N CYS A 169 -4.39 4.73 -4.32
CA CYS A 169 -4.24 6.18 -4.31
C CYS A 169 -4.69 6.81 -2.99
N ILE A 170 -5.78 6.29 -2.41
CA ILE A 170 -6.32 6.76 -1.15
C ILE A 170 -5.55 6.20 0.05
N GLU A 171 -5.25 4.90 0.07
CA GLU A 171 -4.64 4.24 1.22
C GLU A 171 -3.20 4.74 1.47
N VAL A 172 -2.43 4.94 0.40
CA VAL A 172 -0.99 5.23 0.49
C VAL A 172 -0.68 6.52 1.25
N LEU A 173 -1.63 7.46 1.33
CA LEU A 173 -1.50 8.72 2.07
C LEU A 173 -2.40 8.81 3.32
N ARG A 174 -2.86 7.67 3.87
CA ARG A 174 -3.59 7.70 5.15
C ARG A 174 -2.80 8.39 6.26
N PRO A 175 -3.37 9.39 6.98
CA PRO A 175 -2.62 10.16 7.98
C PRO A 175 -2.15 9.33 9.18
N ARG A 176 -2.88 8.25 9.53
CA ARG A 176 -2.61 7.37 10.68
C ARG A 176 -2.71 5.89 10.30
N GLY A 177 -1.93 5.47 9.30
CA GLY A 177 -1.85 4.06 8.91
C GLY A 177 -1.26 3.16 10.02
N VAL A 178 -1.63 1.89 10.03
CA VAL A 178 -1.27 0.94 11.10
C VAL A 178 0.11 0.30 10.87
N TRP A 179 0.54 0.21 9.60
CA TRP A 179 1.80 -0.43 9.19
C TRP A 179 2.85 0.58 8.71
N CYS A 180 2.63 1.86 8.99
CA CYS A 180 3.47 2.93 8.49
C CYS A 180 3.49 4.11 9.44
N GLU A 181 4.47 4.99 9.26
CA GLU A 181 4.57 6.21 10.03
C GLU A 181 3.39 7.15 9.72
N HIS A 182 3.00 7.90 10.74
CA HIS A 182 1.99 8.93 10.62
C HIS A 182 2.48 10.07 9.74
N ILE A 183 1.61 10.59 8.87
CA ILE A 183 1.91 11.77 8.05
C ILE A 183 1.43 13.00 8.81
N THR A 184 2.33 13.64 9.57
CA THR A 184 1.99 14.80 10.42
C THR A 184 1.33 15.93 9.63
N ALA A 185 1.84 16.22 8.42
CA ALA A 185 1.27 17.25 7.55
C ALA A 185 -0.22 17.00 7.25
N LEU A 186 -0.60 15.77 6.86
CA LEU A 186 -2.00 15.43 6.56
C LEU A 186 -2.87 15.26 7.81
N LYS A 187 -2.28 15.06 8.99
CA LYS A 187 -3.02 15.12 10.26
C LYS A 187 -3.42 16.55 10.61
N GLN A 188 -2.53 17.52 10.35
CA GLN A 188 -2.71 18.92 10.70
C GLN A 188 -3.55 19.66 9.64
N THR A 189 -3.27 19.40 8.37
CA THR A 189 -3.84 20.06 7.19
C THR A 189 -4.48 19.01 6.26
N PRO A 190 -5.52 18.28 6.71
CA PRO A 190 -6.18 17.26 5.89
C PRO A 190 -6.86 17.83 4.62
N GLU A 191 -7.19 19.12 4.62
CA GLU A 191 -7.76 19.84 3.46
C GLU A 191 -6.87 19.73 2.20
N ALA A 192 -5.56 19.53 2.35
CA ALA A 192 -4.65 19.31 1.23
C ALA A 192 -5.00 18.07 0.38
N ALA A 193 -5.72 17.09 0.96
CA ALA A 193 -6.16 15.88 0.27
C ALA A 193 -7.60 15.96 -0.28
N GLU A 194 -8.32 17.08 -0.09
CA GLU A 194 -9.69 17.24 -0.61
C GLU A 194 -9.82 16.96 -2.11
N PRO A 195 -8.93 17.46 -3.00
CA PRO A 195 -9.04 17.19 -4.43
C PRO A 195 -9.04 15.70 -4.77
N MET A 196 -8.37 14.87 -3.97
CA MET A 196 -8.34 13.42 -4.12
C MET A 196 -9.55 12.73 -3.46
N LEU A 197 -10.01 13.23 -2.32
CA LEU A 197 -11.01 12.55 -1.47
C LEU A 197 -12.46 12.93 -1.79
N VAL A 198 -12.75 14.21 -2.04
CA VAL A 198 -14.12 14.70 -2.26
C VAL A 198 -14.79 13.98 -3.43
N PRO A 199 -14.13 13.77 -4.59
CA PRO A 199 -14.72 13.01 -5.69
C PRO A 199 -15.04 11.55 -5.33
N ARG A 200 -14.48 11.02 -4.23
CA ARG A 200 -14.59 9.63 -3.78
C ARG A 200 -15.49 9.44 -2.55
N LEU A 201 -16.18 10.48 -2.09
CA LEU A 201 -17.14 10.39 -0.97
C LEU A 201 -18.35 9.48 -1.24
N ALA A 202 -18.55 9.05 -2.49
CA ALA A 202 -19.57 8.09 -2.89
C ALA A 202 -18.98 6.80 -3.51
N GLU A 203 -17.72 6.47 -3.22
CA GLU A 203 -17.06 5.26 -3.73
C GLU A 203 -17.91 4.00 -3.44
N ALA A 204 -18.26 3.28 -4.51
CA ALA A 204 -19.20 2.16 -4.46
C ALA A 204 -18.49 0.83 -4.23
N ASP A 205 -17.25 0.68 -4.71
CA ASP A 205 -16.47 -0.53 -4.47
C ASP A 205 -16.09 -0.63 -3.01
N LYS A 206 -16.40 -1.76 -2.37
CA LYS A 206 -16.25 -1.92 -0.92
C LYS A 206 -14.79 -1.75 -0.47
N TYR A 207 -13.82 -2.20 -1.26
CA TYR A 207 -12.40 -2.20 -0.87
C TYR A 207 -11.82 -0.78 -0.97
N ALA A 208 -12.09 -0.05 -2.05
CA ALA A 208 -11.74 1.35 -2.18
C ALA A 208 -12.52 2.23 -1.17
N GLN A 209 -13.80 1.95 -0.96
CA GLN A 209 -14.67 2.67 -0.02
C GLN A 209 -14.17 2.59 1.42
N ASP A 210 -13.72 1.42 1.87
CA ASP A 210 -13.17 1.26 3.21
C ASP A 210 -11.89 2.10 3.39
N SER A 211 -11.12 2.31 2.32
CA SER A 211 -9.91 3.15 2.34
C SER A 211 -10.27 4.64 2.46
N VAL A 212 -11.29 5.13 1.73
CA VAL A 212 -11.83 6.50 1.89
C VAL A 212 -12.30 6.72 3.34
N ALA A 213 -13.12 5.80 3.84
CA ALA A 213 -13.67 5.90 5.19
C ALA A 213 -12.58 5.85 6.27
N ASN A 214 -11.55 5.03 6.08
CA ASN A 214 -10.42 4.93 7.00
C ASN A 214 -9.53 6.18 6.96
N TRP A 215 -9.29 6.74 5.78
CA TRP A 215 -8.55 8.01 5.64
C TRP A 215 -9.25 9.12 6.43
N LEU A 216 -10.55 9.30 6.23
CA LEU A 216 -11.34 10.33 6.93
C LEU A 216 -11.42 10.06 8.43
N ASN A 217 -11.53 8.80 8.85
CA ASN A 217 -11.48 8.45 10.28
C ASN A 217 -10.10 8.70 10.91
N ASP A 218 -9.02 8.63 10.15
CA ASP A 218 -7.70 8.97 10.64
C ASP A 218 -7.53 10.48 10.79
N ALA A 219 -8.06 11.26 9.84
CA ALA A 219 -8.13 12.71 9.95
C ALA A 219 -8.99 13.17 11.14
N SER A 220 -10.15 12.53 11.37
CA SER A 220 -11.09 12.92 12.43
C SER A 220 -10.52 12.82 13.85
N LYS A 221 -9.49 11.98 14.07
CA LYS A 221 -8.76 11.87 15.35
C LYS A 221 -7.90 13.09 15.67
N THR A 222 -7.60 13.96 14.69
CA THR A 222 -6.84 15.20 14.89
C THR A 222 -7.66 16.43 14.56
N ARG A 223 -8.41 16.38 13.45
CA ARG A 223 -9.25 17.46 12.91
C ARG A 223 -10.70 17.00 12.80
N PRO A 224 -11.39 16.73 13.93
CA PRO A 224 -12.79 16.33 13.92
C PRO A 224 -13.71 17.40 13.34
N ASP A 225 -13.35 18.67 13.55
CA ASP A 225 -14.00 19.86 12.98
C ASP A 225 -14.08 19.79 11.45
N TRP A 226 -12.94 19.50 10.81
CA TRP A 226 -12.83 19.43 9.36
C TRP A 226 -13.66 18.29 8.78
N VAL A 227 -13.60 17.09 9.36
CA VAL A 227 -14.38 15.93 8.87
C VAL A 227 -15.88 16.18 8.99
N ILE A 228 -16.34 16.82 10.07
CA ILE A 228 -17.75 17.17 10.23
C ILE A 228 -18.15 18.20 9.16
N GLN A 229 -17.36 19.25 8.97
CA GLN A 229 -17.63 20.28 7.97
C GLN A 229 -17.66 19.72 6.54
N LEU A 230 -16.77 18.76 6.23
CA LEU A 230 -16.74 18.05 4.95
C LEU A 230 -18.09 17.37 4.66
N PHE A 231 -18.69 16.68 5.64
CA PHE A 231 -20.00 16.04 5.46
C PHE A 231 -21.19 17.00 5.53
N VAL A 232 -21.02 18.21 6.08
CA VAL A 232 -21.99 19.31 5.95
C VAL A 232 -22.00 19.84 4.51
N GLN A 233 -20.81 20.06 3.93
CA GLN A 233 -20.64 20.55 2.55
C GLN A 233 -21.00 19.49 1.51
N HIS A 234 -20.74 18.22 1.82
CA HIS A 234 -21.04 17.07 0.96
C HIS A 234 -21.95 16.06 1.67
N PRO A 235 -23.25 16.37 1.87
CA PRO A 235 -24.17 15.49 2.57
C PRO A 235 -24.29 14.10 1.91
N PRO A 236 -24.26 13.01 2.69
CA PRO A 236 -24.41 11.66 2.16
C PRO A 236 -25.76 11.41 1.46
N SER A 237 -25.76 11.28 0.14
CA SER A 237 -26.98 11.09 -0.67
C SER A 237 -27.31 9.64 -1.02
N CYS A 238 -26.35 8.71 -0.97
CA CYS A 238 -26.53 7.32 -1.42
C CYS A 238 -26.06 6.29 -0.37
N LYS A 239 -26.28 4.99 -0.64
CA LYS A 239 -25.89 3.91 0.28
C LYS A 239 -24.37 3.93 0.56
N ALA A 240 -23.57 4.16 -0.48
CA ALA A 240 -22.13 4.21 -0.39
C ALA A 240 -21.64 5.39 0.47
N SER A 241 -22.10 6.61 0.17
CA SER A 241 -21.70 7.80 0.95
C SER A 241 -22.19 7.76 2.40
N ARG A 242 -23.38 7.21 2.67
CA ARG A 242 -23.86 7.00 4.05
C ARG A 242 -22.97 6.04 4.83
N ARG A 243 -22.50 4.96 4.18
CA ARG A 243 -21.56 4.01 4.78
C ARG A 243 -20.19 4.66 5.04
N ILE A 244 -19.68 5.45 4.10
CA ILE A 244 -18.44 6.22 4.28
C ILE A 244 -18.58 7.15 5.49
N HIS A 245 -19.65 7.94 5.56
CA HIS A 245 -19.90 8.87 6.67
C HIS A 245 -19.92 8.15 8.03
N LEU A 246 -20.69 7.06 8.15
CA LEU A 246 -20.79 6.29 9.39
C LEU A 246 -19.42 5.75 9.83
N ARG A 247 -18.62 5.24 8.89
CA ARG A 247 -17.30 4.69 9.19
C ARG A 247 -16.25 5.77 9.44
N ALA A 248 -16.31 6.89 8.72
CA ALA A 248 -15.40 8.03 8.86
C ALA A 248 -15.53 8.72 10.23
N THR A 249 -16.75 8.71 10.80
CA THR A 249 -17.07 9.38 12.07
C THR A 249 -17.11 8.44 13.27
N ARG A 250 -16.81 7.15 13.11
CA ARG A 250 -16.93 6.13 14.16
C ARG A 250 -16.10 6.39 15.43
N SER A 251 -15.03 7.18 15.31
CA SER A 251 -14.16 7.55 16.45
C SER A 251 -14.58 8.86 17.13
N LEU A 252 -15.58 9.57 16.59
CA LEU A 252 -16.08 10.82 17.17
C LEU A 252 -17.05 10.52 18.30
N SER A 253 -16.90 11.21 19.43
CA SER A 253 -17.88 11.13 20.51
C SER A 253 -19.17 11.89 20.14
N ARG A 254 -20.31 11.44 20.67
CA ARG A 254 -21.61 12.10 20.43
C ARG A 254 -21.61 13.59 20.84
N SER A 255 -20.82 14.00 21.83
CA SER A 255 -20.72 15.40 22.26
C SER A 255 -19.99 16.28 21.24
N ILE A 256 -18.93 15.79 20.60
CA ILE A 256 -18.17 16.53 19.58
C ILE A 256 -19.03 16.79 18.35
N VAL A 257 -19.81 15.78 17.95
CA VAL A 257 -20.76 15.90 16.82
C VAL A 257 -21.80 16.99 17.11
N SER A 258 -22.46 16.96 18.28
CA SER A 258 -23.48 17.96 18.62
C SER A 258 -22.95 19.40 18.70
N ALA A 259 -21.74 19.60 19.26
CA ALA A 259 -21.15 20.93 19.41
C ALA A 259 -20.74 21.55 18.07
N THR A 260 -20.24 20.73 17.14
CA THR A 260 -19.73 21.21 15.84
C THR A 260 -20.85 21.50 14.86
N PHE A 261 -21.89 20.64 14.81
CA PHE A 261 -23.09 20.90 13.99
C PHE A 261 -23.82 22.19 14.42
N ARG A 262 -23.89 22.50 15.72
CA ARG A 262 -24.46 23.77 16.20
C ARG A 262 -23.67 24.99 15.73
N ARG A 263 -22.33 24.90 15.66
CA ARG A 263 -21.49 26.01 15.17
C ARG A 263 -21.57 26.19 13.64
N ALA A 264 -21.70 25.10 12.89
CA ALA A 264 -21.85 25.14 11.43
C ALA A 264 -23.22 25.67 11.00
N ALA A 265 -24.29 25.44 11.77
CA ALA A 265 -25.63 25.97 11.51
C ALA A 265 -25.81 27.46 11.89
N LEU A 266 -24.82 28.05 12.58
CA LEU A 266 -24.80 29.45 13.02
C LEU A 266 -23.89 30.33 12.13
N ARG A 267 -23.36 29.79 11.04
CA ARG A 267 -22.57 30.51 10.03
C ARG A 267 -23.23 30.34 8.67
#